data_AF-A0A0F8T544-F1
#
_entry.id   AF-A0A0F8T544-F1
#
_cell.length_a   1.000
_cell.length_b   1.000
_cell.length_c   1.000
_cell.angle_alpha   90.00
_cell.angle_beta   90.00
_cell.angle_gamma   90.00
#
_symmetry.space_group_name_H-M   'P 1'
#
loop_
_entity.id
_entity.type
_entity.pdbx_description
1 polymer ?
#
loop_
_entity_poly.entity_id
_entity_poly.type
_entity_poly.pdbx_seq_one_letter_code
_entity_poly.pdbx_strand_id
1 'polypeptide(L)'
;MEQGTLSVSKAGIVATLKADCSVLAAGNPKKGYFDKYGDEPLPKQIGIPPALWTRFDLIFTVYDIPNMSYDNAISEHIMNSHRIGAIIQNRDNAENSEYTEADIQAGSREAEAPISKELLKKYIVYARANIFPVAPAEVASRIKGFYNELRQLKPQDSNRPPVTARTLEAIQRLSEASARIRLSNKVTLEDFETAKKLIEKSLRDIGLDENNKLDVNLLNGLNSYAQIDKVRSAKNLIRNGKTEQEVIETLERDKKIDPNHTKSLINHLLDKRELMRTPEGGLKVIA
;
A
#
# COMPACT_ATOMS: atom_id res chain seq x y z
N MET A 1 -8.65 -14.33 -15.00
CA MET A 1 -8.93 -13.09 -14.25
C MET A 1 -10.37 -12.61 -14.45
N GLU A 2 -10.76 -12.16 -15.65
CA GLU A 2 -12.03 -11.43 -15.83
C GLU A 2 -13.25 -12.33 -16.14
N GLN A 3 -13.08 -13.38 -16.94
CA GLN A 3 -14.17 -14.25 -17.42
C GLN A 3 -14.23 -15.64 -16.74
N GLY A 4 -13.44 -15.89 -15.68
CA GLY A 4 -13.37 -17.20 -15.01
C GLY A 4 -12.94 -18.39 -15.89
N THR A 5 -12.45 -18.14 -17.10
CA THR A 5 -12.26 -19.15 -18.15
C THR A 5 -10.98 -18.91 -18.97
N LEU A 6 -10.55 -19.96 -19.68
CA LEU A 6 -9.41 -19.97 -20.59
C LEU A 6 -9.83 -20.66 -21.91
N SER A 7 -9.93 -19.88 -22.99
CA SER A 7 -10.19 -20.41 -24.32
C SER A 7 -8.89 -20.82 -25.01
N VAL A 8 -8.82 -22.07 -25.46
CA VAL A 8 -7.68 -22.64 -26.19
C VAL A 8 -8.14 -23.00 -27.60
N SER A 9 -7.43 -22.51 -28.62
CA SER A 9 -7.59 -22.91 -30.02
C SER A 9 -6.22 -23.25 -30.60
N LYS A 10 -5.91 -24.54 -30.71
CA LYS A 10 -4.62 -25.05 -31.21
C LYS A 10 -4.73 -26.48 -31.72
N ALA A 11 -4.10 -26.78 -32.85
CA ALA A 11 -3.99 -28.14 -33.41
C ALA A 11 -5.34 -28.88 -33.52
N GLY A 12 -6.40 -28.18 -33.98
CA GLY A 12 -7.76 -28.73 -34.10
C GLY A 12 -8.56 -28.77 -32.79
N ILE A 13 -7.92 -28.63 -31.63
CA ILE A 13 -8.61 -28.52 -30.34
C ILE A 13 -9.09 -27.08 -30.16
N VAL A 14 -10.41 -26.90 -30.12
CA VAL A 14 -11.09 -25.66 -29.72
C VAL A 14 -11.88 -25.95 -28.45
N ALA A 15 -11.45 -25.42 -27.32
CA ALA A 15 -12.03 -25.71 -26.01
C ALA A 15 -12.00 -24.50 -25.07
N THR A 16 -13.07 -24.30 -24.31
CA THR A 16 -13.14 -23.29 -23.24
C THR A 16 -13.08 -23.99 -21.89
N LEU A 17 -11.95 -23.84 -21.20
CA LEU A 17 -11.71 -24.46 -19.90
C LEU A 17 -12.12 -23.52 -18.77
N LYS A 18 -12.63 -24.08 -17.66
CA LYS A 18 -12.95 -23.32 -16.47
C LYS A 18 -11.68 -23.06 -15.65
N ALA A 19 -11.50 -21.80 -15.22
CA ALA A 19 -10.30 -21.28 -14.56
C ALA A 19 -10.67 -20.23 -13.48
N ASP A 20 -11.67 -20.54 -12.65
CA ASP A 20 -12.07 -19.72 -11.50
C ASP A 20 -10.97 -19.75 -10.42
N CYS A 21 -10.17 -18.69 -10.33
CA CYS A 21 -9.18 -18.52 -9.27
C CYS A 21 -9.07 -17.06 -8.81
N SER A 22 -8.83 -16.88 -7.51
CA SER A 22 -8.38 -15.60 -6.95
C SER A 22 -6.90 -15.41 -7.25
N VAL A 23 -6.51 -14.23 -7.73
CA VAL A 23 -5.12 -13.88 -7.98
C VAL A 23 -4.59 -13.00 -6.86
N LEU A 24 -3.59 -13.49 -6.13
CA LEU A 24 -2.70 -12.67 -5.31
C LEU A 24 -1.40 -12.47 -6.09
N ALA A 25 -0.93 -11.24 -6.18
CA ALA A 25 0.32 -10.89 -6.85
C ALA A 25 1.16 -9.99 -5.95
N ALA A 26 2.48 -10.20 -5.99
CA ALA A 26 3.48 -9.33 -5.40
C ALA A 26 4.53 -9.03 -6.47
N GLY A 27 5.16 -7.86 -6.40
CA GLY A 27 6.15 -7.42 -7.37
C GLY A 27 6.89 -6.18 -6.90
N ASN A 28 8.15 -6.06 -7.30
CA ASN A 28 9.04 -4.98 -6.86
C ASN A 28 8.95 -3.79 -7.83
N PRO A 29 9.14 -2.54 -7.37
CA PRO A 29 9.30 -1.40 -8.26
C PRO A 29 10.59 -1.52 -9.09
N LYS A 30 10.58 -0.91 -10.28
CA LYS A 30 11.68 -0.96 -11.28
C LYS A 30 13.05 -0.57 -10.73
N LYS A 31 13.11 0.34 -9.75
CA LYS A 31 14.34 0.82 -9.11
C LYS A 31 14.76 0.01 -7.87
N GLY A 32 14.06 -1.08 -7.54
CA GLY A 32 14.22 -1.84 -6.30
C GLY A 32 13.50 -1.20 -5.10
N TYR A 33 13.44 0.12 -5.03
CA TYR A 33 12.70 0.89 -4.02
C TYR A 33 11.59 1.77 -4.65
N PHE A 34 10.63 2.21 -3.84
CA PHE A 34 9.60 3.17 -4.23
C PHE A 34 10.08 4.60 -3.99
N ASP A 35 10.08 5.42 -5.04
CA ASP A 35 10.52 6.80 -4.99
C ASP A 35 9.32 7.73 -4.70
N LYS A 36 9.10 8.07 -3.43
CA LYS A 36 7.98 8.94 -3.00
C LYS A 36 8.11 10.39 -3.47
N TYR A 37 9.32 10.86 -3.76
CA TYR A 37 9.63 12.28 -3.98
C TYR A 37 10.03 12.60 -5.43
N GLY A 38 10.35 11.58 -6.23
CA GLY A 38 10.76 11.71 -7.62
C GLY A 38 9.64 12.11 -8.59
N ASP A 39 10.01 12.18 -9.86
CA ASP A 39 9.18 12.70 -10.95
C ASP A 39 8.22 11.65 -11.55
N GLU A 40 8.46 10.36 -11.32
CA GLU A 40 7.59 9.28 -11.79
C GLU A 40 6.45 8.99 -10.81
N PRO A 41 5.17 9.09 -11.21
CA PRO A 41 4.05 8.63 -10.38
C PRO A 41 4.07 7.11 -10.25
N LEU A 42 3.61 6.60 -9.11
CA LEU A 42 3.69 5.19 -8.71
C LEU A 42 3.30 4.16 -9.80
N PRO A 43 2.21 4.32 -10.59
CA PRO A 43 1.88 3.35 -11.64
C PRO A 43 3.00 3.14 -12.68
N LYS A 44 3.83 4.17 -12.93
CA LYS A 44 5.01 4.04 -13.82
C LYS A 44 6.17 3.31 -13.14
N GLN A 45 6.36 3.48 -11.83
CA GLN A 45 7.43 2.83 -11.07
C GLN A 45 7.27 1.30 -11.00
N ILE A 46 6.03 0.80 -11.03
CA ILE A 46 5.71 -0.64 -10.92
C ILE A 46 5.73 -1.37 -12.27
N GLY A 47 5.57 -0.66 -13.39
CA GLY A 47 5.72 -1.23 -14.74
C GLY A 47 4.57 -2.11 -15.26
N ILE A 48 3.51 -2.32 -14.47
CA ILE A 48 2.29 -3.01 -14.92
C ILE A 48 1.51 -2.11 -15.91
N PRO A 49 1.07 -2.60 -17.08
CA PRO A 49 0.26 -1.82 -18.02
C PRO A 49 -1.13 -1.43 -17.45
N PRO A 50 -1.67 -0.22 -17.75
CA PRO A 50 -2.95 0.25 -17.19
C PRO A 50 -4.16 -0.69 -17.36
N ALA A 51 -4.19 -1.48 -18.44
CA ALA A 51 -5.25 -2.49 -18.68
C ALA A 51 -5.17 -3.72 -17.75
N LEU A 52 -4.10 -3.88 -16.98
CA LEU A 52 -3.99 -4.88 -15.90
C LEU A 52 -4.23 -4.25 -14.51
N TRP A 53 -3.94 -2.96 -14.32
CA TRP A 53 -4.27 -2.23 -13.09
C TRP A 53 -5.77 -2.30 -12.76
N THR A 54 -6.63 -2.03 -13.75
CA THR A 54 -8.09 -2.13 -13.63
C THR A 54 -8.61 -3.56 -13.43
N ARG A 55 -7.73 -4.58 -13.43
CA ARG A 55 -8.07 -5.99 -13.21
C ARG A 55 -7.73 -6.51 -11.81
N PHE A 56 -7.26 -5.66 -10.91
CA PHE A 56 -7.15 -5.96 -9.48
C PHE A 56 -8.22 -5.19 -8.70
N ASP A 57 -8.87 -5.87 -7.76
CA ASP A 57 -9.95 -5.29 -6.93
C ASP A 57 -9.38 -4.48 -5.75
N LEU A 58 -8.16 -4.80 -5.32
CA LEU A 58 -7.34 -4.08 -4.34
C LEU A 58 -5.86 -4.19 -4.75
N ILE A 59 -5.10 -3.12 -4.51
CA ILE A 59 -3.64 -3.03 -4.69
C ILE A 59 -3.08 -2.21 -3.53
N PHE A 60 -2.00 -2.67 -2.90
CA PHE A 60 -1.38 -1.99 -1.75
C PHE A 60 0.12 -1.79 -1.99
N THR A 61 0.67 -0.72 -1.44
CA THR A 61 2.10 -0.43 -1.44
C THR A 61 2.70 -0.63 -0.06
N VAL A 62 3.66 -1.54 0.03
CA VAL A 62 4.55 -1.64 1.19
C VAL A 62 5.74 -0.72 0.93
N TYR A 63 5.93 0.27 1.78
CA TYR A 63 7.11 1.14 1.76
C TYR A 63 8.06 0.71 2.86
N ASP A 64 9.33 0.53 2.51
CA ASP A 64 10.41 0.56 3.50
C ASP A 64 10.56 2.02 4.00
N ILE A 65 10.56 2.19 5.33
CA ILE A 65 10.67 3.48 6.02
C ILE A 65 11.40 3.22 7.34
N PRO A 66 12.68 3.61 7.47
CA PRO A 66 13.44 3.42 8.70
C PRO A 66 12.72 4.02 9.90
N ASN A 67 12.48 3.20 10.93
CA ASN A 67 11.79 3.57 12.15
C ASN A 67 12.33 2.72 13.30
N MET A 68 13.27 3.30 14.06
CA MET A 68 14.00 2.63 15.14
C MET A 68 13.09 1.86 16.12
N SER A 69 11.87 2.32 16.40
CA SER A 69 10.95 1.59 17.29
C SER A 69 10.38 0.32 16.65
N TYR A 70 10.10 0.35 15.35
CA TYR A 70 9.58 -0.78 14.58
C TYR A 70 10.71 -1.75 14.21
N ASP A 71 11.86 -1.21 13.82
CA ASP A 71 13.06 -1.96 13.46
C ASP A 71 13.64 -2.71 14.67
N ASN A 72 13.61 -2.11 15.87
CA ASN A 72 13.93 -2.80 17.13
C ASN A 72 12.95 -3.94 17.40
N ALA A 73 11.64 -3.73 17.31
CA ALA A 73 10.64 -4.78 17.54
C ALA A 73 10.75 -5.95 16.54
N ILE A 74 11.08 -5.66 15.27
CA ILE A 74 11.36 -6.69 14.26
C ILE A 74 12.64 -7.46 14.60
N SER A 75 13.74 -6.76 14.90
CA SER A 75 15.02 -7.41 15.17
C SER A 75 14.99 -8.23 16.46
N GLU A 76 14.33 -7.76 17.52
CA GLU A 76 14.07 -8.52 18.75
C GLU A 76 13.26 -9.81 18.47
N HIS A 77 12.17 -9.71 17.69
CA HIS A 77 11.37 -10.88 17.30
C HIS A 77 12.16 -11.90 16.46
N ILE A 78 13.01 -11.43 15.53
CA ILE A 78 13.89 -12.28 14.72
C ILE A 78 14.95 -12.96 15.61
N MET A 79 15.61 -12.20 16.51
CA MET A 79 16.62 -12.74 17.42
C MET A 79 16.02 -13.78 18.38
N ASN A 80 14.85 -13.53 18.97
CA ASN A 80 14.16 -14.51 19.80
C ASN A 80 13.76 -15.76 18.99
N SER A 81 13.27 -15.60 17.77
CA SER A 81 12.94 -16.75 16.89
C SER A 81 14.16 -17.61 16.57
N HIS A 82 15.31 -17.00 16.25
CA HIS A 82 16.57 -17.71 16.03
C HIS A 82 17.09 -18.37 17.32
N ARG A 83 16.99 -17.70 18.48
CA ARG A 83 17.39 -18.24 19.78
C ARG A 83 16.61 -19.52 20.14
N ILE A 84 15.29 -19.51 19.97
CA ILE A 84 14.43 -20.67 20.22
C ILE A 84 14.82 -21.84 19.29
N GLY A 85 15.00 -21.57 17.99
CA GLY A 85 15.41 -22.58 17.02
C GLY A 85 16.79 -23.21 17.34
N ALA A 86 17.76 -22.39 17.74
CA ALA A 86 19.09 -22.85 18.14
C ALA A 86 19.07 -23.68 19.44
N ILE A 87 18.25 -23.32 20.42
CA ILE A 87 18.08 -24.09 21.67
C ILE A 87 17.47 -25.47 21.37
N ILE A 88 16.43 -25.54 20.53
CA ILE A 88 15.83 -26.81 20.11
C ILE A 88 16.87 -27.69 19.39
N GLN A 89 17.60 -27.11 18.42
CA GLN A 89 18.61 -27.86 17.67
C GLN A 89 19.78 -28.33 18.57
N ASN A 90 20.19 -27.54 19.57
CA ASN A 90 21.20 -27.96 20.54
C ASN A 90 20.71 -29.17 21.35
N ARG A 91 19.50 -29.09 21.93
CA ARG A 91 18.88 -30.17 22.71
C ARG A 91 18.74 -31.47 21.91
N ASP A 92 18.33 -31.38 20.65
CA ASP A 92 18.07 -32.56 19.80
C ASP A 92 19.37 -33.26 19.31
N ASN A 93 20.54 -32.62 19.44
CA ASN A 93 21.80 -33.11 18.84
C ASN A 93 23.00 -33.17 19.82
N ALA A 94 22.93 -32.56 21.00
CA ALA A 94 24.02 -32.54 21.98
C ALA A 94 23.77 -33.53 23.13
N GLU A 95 24.77 -34.39 23.41
CA GLU A 95 24.69 -35.37 24.51
C GLU A 95 24.57 -34.71 25.90
N ASN A 96 25.01 -33.46 26.04
CA ASN A 96 24.86 -32.63 27.23
C ASN A 96 24.32 -31.25 26.86
N SER A 97 23.00 -31.11 26.74
CA SER A 97 22.32 -29.82 26.53
C SER A 97 22.35 -28.98 27.80
N GLU A 98 22.96 -27.79 27.73
CA GLU A 98 22.93 -26.80 28.83
C GLU A 98 21.55 -26.10 28.96
N TYR A 99 20.69 -26.20 27.94
CA TYR A 99 19.39 -25.53 27.88
C TYR A 99 18.22 -26.42 28.34
N THR A 100 17.25 -25.80 29.01
CA THR A 100 16.10 -26.47 29.63
C THR A 100 14.79 -26.22 28.89
N GLU A 101 13.72 -26.94 29.26
CA GLU A 101 12.37 -26.67 28.74
C GLU A 101 11.82 -25.31 29.16
N ALA A 102 12.29 -24.76 30.28
CA ALA A 102 11.90 -23.43 30.73
C ALA A 102 12.40 -22.35 29.76
N ASP A 103 13.61 -22.50 29.22
CA ASP A 103 14.22 -21.55 28.28
C ASP A 103 13.47 -21.52 26.93
N ILE A 104 13.01 -22.69 26.47
CA ILE A 104 12.17 -22.85 25.27
C ILE A 104 10.79 -22.25 25.51
N GLN A 105 10.13 -22.56 26.64
CA GLN A 105 8.80 -22.02 26.96
C GLN A 105 8.82 -20.50 27.17
N ALA A 106 9.87 -19.95 27.80
CA ALA A 106 10.01 -18.51 28.00
C ALA A 106 10.05 -17.75 26.67
N GLY A 107 10.86 -18.19 25.71
CA GLY A 107 10.88 -17.59 24.37
C GLY A 107 9.59 -17.83 23.58
N SER A 108 8.99 -19.01 23.70
CA SER A 108 7.83 -19.41 22.89
C SER A 108 6.54 -18.63 23.24
N ARG A 109 6.35 -18.23 24.51
CA ARG A 109 5.17 -17.49 24.97
C ARG A 109 5.04 -16.09 24.36
N GLU A 110 6.14 -15.47 23.94
CA GLU A 110 6.13 -14.17 23.26
C GLU A 110 5.79 -14.27 21.76
N ALA A 111 5.94 -15.48 21.18
CA ALA A 111 5.76 -15.75 19.75
C ALA A 111 4.47 -16.53 19.43
N GLU A 112 3.73 -17.00 20.44
CA GLU A 112 2.54 -17.83 20.22
C GLU A 112 1.35 -17.00 19.71
N ALA A 113 0.85 -17.34 18.51
CA ALA A 113 -0.26 -16.63 17.89
C ALA A 113 -1.58 -16.86 18.65
N PRO A 114 -2.40 -15.80 18.92
CA PRO A 114 -3.65 -15.92 19.69
C PRO A 114 -4.72 -16.87 19.14
N ILE A 115 -4.57 -17.37 17.90
CA ILE A 115 -5.45 -18.35 17.26
C ILE A 115 -4.59 -19.44 16.64
N SER A 116 -4.81 -20.70 17.04
CA SER A 116 -4.02 -21.81 16.52
C SER A 116 -4.23 -22.02 15.01
N LYS A 117 -3.15 -22.43 14.33
CA LYS A 117 -3.10 -22.67 12.88
C LYS A 117 -4.16 -23.68 12.40
N GLU A 118 -4.54 -24.64 13.25
CA GLU A 118 -5.63 -25.57 12.98
C GLU A 118 -7.01 -24.94 13.12
N LEU A 119 -7.25 -24.19 14.18
CA LEU A 119 -8.54 -23.54 14.41
C LEU A 119 -8.85 -22.56 13.28
N LEU A 120 -7.87 -21.75 12.87
CA LEU A 120 -8.01 -20.83 11.74
C LEU A 120 -8.31 -21.55 10.41
N LYS A 121 -7.66 -22.69 10.12
CA LYS A 121 -7.98 -23.52 8.95
C LYS A 121 -9.42 -24.05 9.01
N LYS A 122 -9.82 -24.65 10.13
CA LYS A 122 -11.17 -25.21 10.35
C LYS A 122 -12.24 -24.12 10.22
N TYR A 123 -11.98 -22.92 10.77
CA TYR A 123 -12.83 -21.74 10.68
C TYR A 123 -13.02 -21.25 9.24
N ILE A 124 -11.94 -21.10 8.46
CA ILE A 124 -12.01 -20.66 7.06
C ILE A 124 -12.80 -21.67 6.20
N VAL A 125 -12.61 -22.97 6.42
CA VAL A 125 -13.37 -24.02 5.73
C VAL A 125 -14.87 -23.94 6.09
N TYR A 126 -15.19 -23.85 7.37
CA TYR A 126 -16.57 -23.72 7.85
C TYR A 126 -17.26 -22.46 7.28
N ALA A 127 -16.60 -21.30 7.35
CA ALA A 127 -17.11 -20.03 6.84
C ALA A 127 -17.36 -20.06 5.31
N ARG A 128 -16.49 -20.74 4.54
CA ARG A 128 -16.67 -20.89 3.09
C ARG A 128 -17.77 -21.88 2.70
N ALA A 129 -18.05 -22.88 3.52
CA ALA A 129 -19.03 -23.93 3.22
C ALA A 129 -20.46 -23.59 3.68
N ASN A 130 -20.63 -22.84 4.77
CA ASN A 130 -21.93 -22.65 5.43
C ASN A 130 -22.47 -21.22 5.35
N ILE A 131 -21.64 -20.23 5.00
CA ILE A 131 -21.99 -18.81 5.11
C ILE A 131 -22.01 -18.12 3.74
N PHE A 132 -23.21 -17.66 3.37
CA PHE A 132 -23.57 -17.05 2.10
C PHE A 132 -24.23 -15.69 2.37
N PRO A 133 -23.44 -14.63 2.63
CA PRO A 133 -23.98 -13.34 3.03
C PRO A 133 -24.73 -12.66 1.88
N VAL A 134 -25.90 -12.10 2.19
CA VAL A 134 -26.67 -11.27 1.26
C VAL A 134 -26.67 -9.82 1.76
N ALA A 135 -26.43 -8.87 0.86
CA ALA A 135 -26.53 -7.44 1.16
C ALA A 135 -28.01 -6.99 1.20
N PRO A 136 -28.51 -6.44 2.32
CA PRO A 136 -29.85 -5.86 2.37
C PRO A 136 -29.93 -4.58 1.52
N ALA A 137 -31.14 -4.16 1.16
CA ALA A 137 -31.38 -3.01 0.27
C ALA A 137 -30.73 -1.69 0.76
N GLU A 138 -30.65 -1.49 2.08
CA GLU A 138 -29.96 -0.36 2.72
C GLU A 138 -28.45 -0.36 2.39
N VAL A 139 -27.76 -1.47 2.65
CA VAL A 139 -26.33 -1.64 2.35
C VAL A 139 -26.10 -1.54 0.84
N ALA A 140 -26.96 -2.15 0.01
CA ALA A 140 -26.89 -2.04 -1.44
C ALA A 140 -27.06 -0.58 -1.94
N SER A 141 -27.82 0.26 -1.23
CA SER A 141 -27.93 1.70 -1.50
C SER A 141 -26.62 2.44 -1.15
N ARG A 142 -26.03 2.15 0.02
CA ARG A 142 -24.75 2.72 0.46
C ARG A 142 -23.59 2.36 -0.47
N ILE A 143 -23.55 1.11 -0.94
CA ILE A 143 -22.57 0.62 -1.93
C ILE A 143 -22.69 1.41 -3.25
N LYS A 144 -23.91 1.67 -3.74
CA LYS A 144 -24.16 2.49 -4.94
C LYS A 144 -23.77 3.96 -4.72
N GLY A 145 -24.05 4.52 -3.55
CA GLY A 145 -23.65 5.88 -3.17
C GLY A 145 -22.13 6.06 -3.25
N PHE A 146 -21.38 5.23 -2.52
CA PHE A 146 -19.91 5.27 -2.52
C PHE A 146 -19.29 5.01 -3.91
N TYR A 147 -19.87 4.10 -4.71
CA TYR A 147 -19.43 3.93 -6.10
C TYR A 147 -19.63 5.21 -6.94
N ASN A 148 -20.75 5.92 -6.76
CA ASN A 148 -21.01 7.18 -7.46
C ASN A 148 -20.08 8.32 -6.96
N GLU A 149 -19.78 8.36 -5.66
CA GLU A 149 -18.77 9.28 -5.09
C GLU A 149 -17.40 9.04 -5.74
N LEU A 150 -16.91 7.80 -5.74
CA LEU A 150 -15.64 7.41 -6.39
C LEU A 150 -15.63 7.76 -7.89
N ARG A 151 -16.75 7.63 -8.59
CA ARG A 151 -16.87 7.97 -10.02
C ARG A 151 -16.95 9.48 -10.29
N GLN A 152 -17.35 10.29 -9.31
CA GLN A 152 -17.35 11.75 -9.39
C GLN A 152 -15.96 12.36 -9.15
N LEU A 153 -15.02 11.62 -8.56
CA LEU A 153 -13.61 11.98 -8.45
C LEU A 153 -12.94 11.99 -9.84
N LYS A 154 -13.21 13.03 -10.63
CA LYS A 154 -12.68 13.19 -12.00
C LYS A 154 -11.16 13.01 -12.01
N PRO A 155 -10.62 12.14 -12.87
CA PRO A 155 -9.18 12.12 -13.13
C PRO A 155 -8.80 13.39 -13.90
N GLN A 156 -8.32 14.40 -13.19
CA GLN A 156 -7.69 15.59 -13.79
C GLN A 156 -6.37 15.19 -14.50
N ASP A 157 -5.73 14.11 -14.05
CA ASP A 157 -4.55 13.50 -14.66
C ASP A 157 -4.88 12.20 -15.40
N SER A 158 -4.35 12.05 -16.61
CA SER A 158 -4.40 10.83 -17.41
C SER A 158 -3.63 9.64 -16.84
N ASN A 159 -2.88 9.81 -15.73
CA ASN A 159 -2.11 8.76 -15.07
C ASN A 159 -2.93 7.92 -14.06
N ARG A 160 -4.21 8.22 -13.81
CA ARG A 160 -5.05 7.50 -12.83
C ARG A 160 -5.82 6.32 -13.48
N PRO A 161 -5.93 5.15 -12.82
CA PRO A 161 -6.85 4.11 -13.25
C PRO A 161 -8.31 4.60 -13.23
N PRO A 162 -9.12 4.35 -14.27
CA PRO A 162 -10.52 4.74 -14.28
C PRO A 162 -11.37 3.90 -13.33
N VAL A 163 -12.30 4.53 -12.62
CA VAL A 163 -13.32 3.84 -11.81
C VAL A 163 -14.34 3.19 -12.76
N THR A 164 -14.39 1.85 -12.77
CA THR A 164 -15.23 1.05 -13.66
C THR A 164 -16.35 0.33 -12.90
N ALA A 165 -17.31 -0.28 -13.60
CA ALA A 165 -18.36 -1.07 -12.96
C ALA A 165 -17.80 -2.18 -12.03
N ARG A 166 -16.61 -2.71 -12.34
CA ARG A 166 -15.88 -3.66 -11.49
C ARG A 166 -15.63 -3.15 -10.07
N THR A 167 -15.46 -1.83 -9.88
CA THR A 167 -15.30 -1.24 -8.54
C THR A 167 -16.55 -1.44 -7.67
N LEU A 168 -17.75 -1.41 -8.26
CA LEU A 168 -19.01 -1.73 -7.57
C LEU A 168 -19.03 -3.19 -7.12
N GLU A 169 -18.63 -4.12 -7.99
CA GLU A 169 -18.51 -5.54 -7.67
C GLU A 169 -17.48 -5.79 -6.56
N ALA A 170 -16.33 -5.10 -6.60
CA ALA A 170 -15.29 -5.19 -5.59
C ALA A 170 -15.78 -4.74 -4.21
N ILE A 171 -16.49 -3.61 -4.12
CA ILE A 171 -17.12 -3.14 -2.86
C ILE A 171 -18.06 -4.23 -2.32
N GLN A 172 -18.92 -4.80 -3.17
CA GLN A 172 -19.87 -5.84 -2.76
C GLN A 172 -19.14 -7.11 -2.29
N ARG A 173 -18.21 -7.66 -3.09
CA ARG A 173 -17.41 -8.85 -2.74
C ARG A 173 -16.68 -8.69 -1.40
N LEU A 174 -16.11 -7.52 -1.13
CA LEU A 174 -15.39 -7.23 0.11
C LEU A 174 -16.33 -7.11 1.31
N SER A 175 -17.51 -6.51 1.12
CA SER A 175 -18.55 -6.43 2.17
C SER A 175 -19.09 -7.83 2.52
N GLU A 176 -19.35 -8.66 1.50
CA GLU A 176 -19.71 -10.07 1.68
C GLU A 176 -18.57 -10.90 2.30
N ALA A 177 -17.30 -10.60 1.99
CA ALA A 177 -16.16 -11.27 2.61
C ALA A 177 -16.05 -10.94 4.11
N SER A 178 -16.25 -9.68 4.51
CA SER A 178 -16.32 -9.26 5.92
C SER A 178 -17.43 -10.01 6.67
N ALA A 179 -18.66 -9.99 6.12
CA ALA A 179 -19.80 -10.66 6.71
C ALA A 179 -19.58 -12.18 6.86
N ARG A 180 -18.89 -12.80 5.89
CA ARG A 180 -18.51 -14.22 5.91
C ARG A 180 -17.47 -14.53 7.01
N ILE A 181 -16.48 -13.65 7.22
CA ILE A 181 -15.51 -13.77 8.32
C ILE A 181 -16.22 -13.68 9.67
N ARG A 182 -17.26 -12.83 9.80
CA ARG A 182 -18.13 -12.72 10.98
C ARG A 182 -19.18 -13.84 11.10
N LEU A 183 -19.09 -14.90 10.28
CA LEU A 183 -20.04 -16.02 10.18
C LEU A 183 -21.52 -15.59 10.00
N SER A 184 -21.77 -14.49 9.31
CA SER A 184 -23.10 -13.88 9.21
C SER A 184 -23.67 -13.94 7.79
N ASN A 185 -24.85 -14.54 7.64
CA ASN A 185 -25.59 -14.60 6.37
C ASN A 185 -26.23 -13.25 5.94
N LYS A 186 -25.96 -12.16 6.67
CA LYS A 186 -26.39 -10.80 6.32
C LYS A 186 -25.22 -9.84 6.46
N VAL A 187 -24.98 -9.05 5.41
CA VAL A 187 -23.98 -7.96 5.41
C VAL A 187 -24.54 -6.78 6.22
N THR A 188 -23.77 -6.25 7.17
CA THR A 188 -24.14 -5.04 7.94
C THR A 188 -23.50 -3.78 7.35
N LEU A 189 -23.87 -2.60 7.87
CA LEU A 189 -23.17 -1.36 7.56
C LEU A 189 -21.68 -1.40 7.98
N GLU A 190 -21.35 -2.12 9.06
CA GLU A 190 -19.97 -2.26 9.55
C GLU A 190 -19.08 -3.05 8.57
N ASP A 191 -19.63 -4.09 7.95
CA ASP A 191 -18.97 -4.86 6.89
C ASP A 191 -18.70 -3.97 5.66
N PHE A 192 -19.65 -3.11 5.31
CA PHE A 192 -19.49 -2.12 4.23
C PHE A 192 -18.44 -1.04 4.57
N GLU A 193 -18.49 -0.43 5.76
CA GLU A 193 -17.50 0.58 6.15
C GLU A 193 -16.08 -0.03 6.28
N THR A 194 -15.98 -1.33 6.58
CA THR A 194 -14.71 -2.08 6.53
C THR A 194 -14.21 -2.27 5.10
N ALA A 195 -15.08 -2.68 4.17
CA ALA A 195 -14.75 -2.75 2.74
C ALA A 195 -14.36 -1.38 2.15
N LYS A 196 -15.07 -0.33 2.54
CA LYS A 196 -14.77 1.07 2.17
C LYS A 196 -13.37 1.48 2.63
N LYS A 197 -13.01 1.28 3.89
CA LYS A 197 -11.67 1.58 4.42
C LYS A 197 -10.53 0.88 3.65
N LEU A 198 -10.75 -0.39 3.26
CA LEU A 198 -9.78 -1.15 2.45
C LEU A 198 -9.61 -0.56 1.05
N ILE A 199 -10.72 -0.20 0.39
CA ILE A 199 -10.70 0.43 -0.94
C ILE A 199 -10.07 1.83 -0.86
N GLU A 200 -10.44 2.67 0.11
CA GLU A 200 -9.83 3.99 0.32
C GLU A 200 -8.33 3.90 0.63
N LYS A 201 -7.88 2.88 1.39
CA LYS A 201 -6.45 2.64 1.57
C LYS A 201 -5.79 2.27 0.24
N SER A 202 -6.32 1.30 -0.50
CA SER A 202 -5.78 0.91 -1.80
C SER A 202 -5.71 2.09 -2.78
N LEU A 203 -6.75 2.92 -2.81
CA LEU A 203 -6.83 4.12 -3.65
C LEU A 203 -5.77 5.17 -3.26
N ARG A 204 -5.55 5.42 -1.96
CA ARG A 204 -4.46 6.27 -1.47
C ARG A 204 -3.09 5.71 -1.86
N ASP A 205 -2.86 4.42 -1.60
CA ASP A 205 -1.62 3.71 -1.95
C ASP A 205 -1.29 3.87 -3.45
N ILE A 206 -2.29 3.77 -4.35
CA ILE A 206 -2.14 3.94 -5.81
C ILE A 206 -1.74 5.38 -6.23
N GLY A 207 -1.88 6.37 -5.34
CA GLY A 207 -1.52 7.76 -5.60
C GLY A 207 -2.69 8.75 -5.64
N LEU A 208 -3.81 8.45 -4.97
CA LEU A 208 -4.77 9.50 -4.61
C LEU A 208 -4.23 10.28 -3.41
N ASP A 209 -3.91 11.55 -3.68
CA ASP A 209 -3.55 12.59 -2.71
C ASP A 209 -4.48 12.57 -1.48
N GLU A 210 -3.91 13.00 -0.34
CA GLU A 210 -4.36 12.98 1.07
C GLU A 210 -5.70 13.71 1.34
N ASN A 211 -6.68 13.59 0.44
CA ASN A 211 -7.40 14.78 0.02
C ASN A 211 -8.79 14.59 -0.62
N ASN A 212 -8.92 14.97 -1.90
CA ASN A 212 -10.16 15.33 -2.60
C ASN A 212 -10.95 16.61 -2.19
N LYS A 213 -10.59 17.55 -1.28
CA LYS A 213 -9.43 17.80 -0.41
C LYS A 213 -9.85 17.69 1.07
N LEU A 214 -9.06 16.96 1.87
CA LEU A 214 -9.38 16.49 3.22
C LEU A 214 -8.20 15.74 3.93
N ASP A 215 -7.19 16.51 4.34
CA ASP A 215 -6.20 16.25 5.41
C ASP A 215 -5.84 14.81 5.88
N VAL A 216 -4.54 14.50 5.83
CA VAL A 216 -3.86 13.46 6.64
C VAL A 216 -3.22 14.09 7.91
N ASN A 217 -3.91 15.03 8.56
CA ASN A 217 -3.40 15.76 9.73
C ASN A 217 -3.39 14.97 11.07
N LEU A 218 -3.60 13.65 11.08
CA LEU A 218 -3.88 12.91 12.33
C LEU A 218 -3.05 11.64 12.61
N LEU A 219 -2.20 11.15 11.69
CA LEU A 219 -1.40 9.93 11.92
C LEU A 219 0.03 10.03 11.36
N ASN A 220 1.00 10.07 12.29
CA ASN A 220 2.42 9.71 12.10
C ASN A 220 3.39 10.73 11.44
N GLY A 221 3.07 12.03 11.45
CA GLY A 221 4.05 13.08 11.78
C GLY A 221 5.25 13.34 10.85
N LEU A 222 5.24 12.96 9.57
CA LEU A 222 6.30 13.31 8.61
C LEU A 222 5.77 13.85 7.26
N ASN A 223 6.12 15.11 6.98
CA ASN A 223 6.15 15.83 5.69
C ASN A 223 5.02 15.57 4.67
N SER A 224 4.01 16.45 4.70
CA SER A 224 2.84 16.49 3.79
C SER A 224 3.16 16.41 2.29
N TYR A 225 2.23 15.86 1.48
CA TYR A 225 2.30 15.90 0.02
C TYR A 225 2.47 17.32 -0.55
N ALA A 226 2.02 18.37 0.15
CA ALA A 226 2.29 19.75 -0.23
C ALA A 226 3.78 20.10 -0.18
N GLN A 227 4.57 19.52 0.74
CA GLN A 227 6.03 19.62 0.71
C GLN A 227 6.64 18.75 -0.39
N ILE A 228 6.07 17.59 -0.70
CA ILE A 228 6.53 16.73 -1.82
C ILE A 228 6.40 17.47 -3.16
N ASP A 229 5.26 18.09 -3.43
CA ASP A 229 5.07 18.88 -4.66
C ASP A 229 5.91 20.17 -4.67
N LYS A 230 6.12 20.84 -3.52
CA LYS A 230 7.11 21.93 -3.39
C LYS A 230 8.52 21.46 -3.74
N VAL A 231 8.97 20.30 -3.21
CA VAL A 231 10.28 19.71 -3.50
C VAL A 231 10.40 19.36 -4.99
N ARG A 232 9.40 18.70 -5.58
CA ARG A 232 9.39 18.36 -7.02
C ARG A 232 9.42 19.61 -7.90
N SER A 233 8.69 20.66 -7.52
CA SER A 233 8.68 21.94 -8.23
C SER A 233 10.03 22.65 -8.12
N ALA A 234 10.59 22.76 -6.92
CA ALA A 234 11.91 23.33 -6.69
C ALA A 234 13.01 22.57 -7.44
N LYS A 235 13.05 21.22 -7.33
CA LYS A 235 14.02 20.38 -8.06
C LYS A 235 13.93 20.56 -9.57
N ASN A 236 12.73 20.69 -10.14
CA ASN A 236 12.60 20.90 -11.60
C ASN A 236 12.96 22.33 -12.04
N LEU A 237 12.68 23.35 -11.23
CA LEU A 237 13.19 24.71 -11.48
C LEU A 237 14.73 24.77 -11.40
N ILE A 238 15.33 24.07 -10.43
CA ILE A 238 16.79 23.96 -10.26
C ILE A 238 17.44 23.15 -11.40
N ARG A 239 16.82 22.04 -11.86
CA ARG A 239 17.28 21.31 -13.05
C ARG A 239 17.30 22.17 -14.31
N ASN A 240 16.37 23.13 -14.41
CA ASN A 240 16.32 24.10 -15.51
C ASN A 240 17.34 25.25 -15.36
N GLY A 241 18.27 25.17 -14.39
CA GLY A 241 19.39 26.11 -14.23
C GLY A 241 19.06 27.40 -13.47
N LYS A 242 17.86 27.53 -12.87
CA LYS A 242 17.49 28.72 -12.10
C LYS A 242 18.30 28.87 -10.81
N THR A 243 18.62 30.11 -10.49
CA THR A 243 19.27 30.54 -9.24
C THR A 243 18.35 30.41 -8.02
N GLU A 244 18.90 30.45 -6.81
CA GLU A 244 18.14 30.38 -5.56
C GLU A 244 17.04 31.46 -5.47
N GLN A 245 17.30 32.66 -5.98
CA GLN A 245 16.35 33.78 -6.01
C GLN A 245 15.20 33.53 -7.00
N GLU A 246 15.50 33.15 -8.24
CA GLU A 246 14.47 32.87 -9.26
C GLU A 246 13.58 31.68 -8.88
N VAL A 247 14.12 30.68 -8.17
CA VAL A 247 13.35 29.55 -7.64
C VAL A 247 12.34 30.03 -6.60
N ILE A 248 12.74 30.93 -5.69
CA ILE A 248 11.87 31.53 -4.68
C ILE A 248 10.76 32.36 -5.35
N GLU A 249 11.12 33.30 -6.24
CA GLU A 249 10.14 34.15 -6.94
C GLU A 249 9.13 33.34 -7.77
N THR A 250 9.59 32.27 -8.45
CA THR A 250 8.68 31.42 -9.24
C THR A 250 7.72 30.65 -8.34
N LEU A 251 8.17 30.15 -7.19
CA LEU A 251 7.34 29.39 -6.24
C LEU A 251 6.37 30.28 -5.45
N GLU A 252 6.75 31.52 -5.17
CA GLU A 252 5.85 32.54 -4.63
C GLU A 252 4.77 32.92 -5.65
N ARG A 253 5.16 33.21 -6.91
CA ARG A 253 4.26 33.67 -7.97
C ARG A 253 3.27 32.60 -8.44
N ASP A 254 3.75 31.40 -8.75
CA ASP A 254 2.95 30.35 -9.38
C ASP A 254 2.17 29.49 -8.37
N LYS A 255 2.68 29.38 -7.12
CA LYS A 255 2.13 28.49 -6.09
C LYS A 255 1.85 29.14 -4.73
N LYS A 256 2.05 30.47 -4.59
CA LYS A 256 1.78 31.24 -3.35
C LYS A 256 2.47 30.66 -2.11
N ILE A 257 3.71 30.21 -2.27
CA ILE A 257 4.51 29.64 -1.20
C ILE A 257 5.30 30.75 -0.50
N ASP A 258 5.28 30.79 0.83
CA ASP A 258 6.07 31.74 1.62
C ASP A 258 7.58 31.65 1.28
N PRO A 259 8.26 32.77 1.01
CA PRO A 259 9.68 32.80 0.66
C PRO A 259 10.61 32.16 1.70
N ASN A 260 10.31 32.29 3.00
CA ASN A 260 11.11 31.73 4.08
C ASN A 260 10.93 30.20 4.14
N HIS A 261 9.70 29.72 3.97
CA HIS A 261 9.42 28.28 3.88
C HIS A 261 10.13 27.65 2.67
N THR A 262 10.27 28.38 1.56
CA THR A 262 11.04 27.94 0.38
C THR A 262 12.54 27.88 0.66
N LYS A 263 13.12 28.88 1.35
CA LYS A 263 14.53 28.85 1.79
C LYS A 263 14.82 27.68 2.74
N SER A 264 13.96 27.44 3.73
CA SER A 264 14.08 26.29 4.64
C SER A 264 14.05 24.96 3.89
N LEU A 265 13.23 24.84 2.84
CA LEU A 265 13.15 23.66 2.00
C LEU A 265 14.44 23.43 1.18
N ILE A 266 14.99 24.49 0.58
CA ILE A 266 16.26 24.42 -0.16
C ILE A 266 17.41 24.02 0.77
N ASN A 267 17.47 24.57 1.97
CA ASN A 267 18.47 24.21 2.98
C ASN A 267 18.35 22.74 3.43
N HIS A 268 17.13 22.23 3.66
CA HIS A 268 16.91 20.81 3.99
C HIS A 268 17.35 19.85 2.88
N LEU A 269 17.19 20.26 1.61
CA LEU A 269 17.65 19.48 0.45
C LEU A 269 19.17 19.55 0.24
N LEU A 270 19.82 20.65 0.64
CA LEU A 270 21.29 20.76 0.71
C LEU A 270 21.85 19.85 1.81
N ASP A 271 21.25 19.86 3.01
CA ASP A 271 21.65 19.02 4.15
C ASP A 271 21.59 17.52 3.82
N LYS A 272 20.53 17.11 3.12
CA LYS A 272 20.38 15.74 2.61
C LYS A 272 21.27 15.38 1.41
N ARG A 273 22.07 16.33 0.91
CA ARG A 273 22.88 16.19 -0.32
C ARG A 273 22.06 15.85 -1.58
N GLU A 274 20.78 16.23 -1.61
CA GLU A 274 19.94 16.15 -2.81
C GLU A 274 20.18 17.36 -3.74
N LEU A 275 20.80 18.42 -3.21
CA LEU A 275 21.28 19.60 -3.93
C LEU A 275 22.77 19.85 -3.62
N MET A 276 23.44 20.53 -4.55
CA MET A 276 24.72 21.20 -4.35
C MET A 276 24.63 22.67 -4.78
N ARG A 277 25.42 23.54 -4.13
CA ARG A 277 25.74 24.88 -4.64
C ARG A 277 26.86 24.76 -5.69
N THR A 278 26.73 25.43 -6.84
CA THR A 278 27.79 25.48 -7.85
C THR A 278 28.77 26.62 -7.54
N PRO A 279 30.01 26.60 -8.10
CA PRO A 279 30.98 27.69 -7.91
C PRO A 279 30.48 29.06 -8.39
N GLU A 280 29.51 29.06 -9.31
CA GLU A 280 28.87 30.25 -9.90
C GLU A 280 27.67 30.77 -9.08
N GLY A 281 27.40 30.18 -7.90
CA GLY A 281 26.30 30.59 -7.01
C GLY A 281 24.92 29.98 -7.33
N GLY A 282 24.83 29.20 -8.41
CA GLY A 282 23.62 28.44 -8.75
C GLY A 282 23.39 27.22 -7.85
N LEU A 283 22.21 26.62 -7.97
CA LEU A 283 21.88 25.32 -7.38
C LEU A 283 21.91 24.24 -8.47
N LYS A 284 22.28 23.01 -8.11
CA LYS A 284 22.22 21.85 -9.00
C LYS A 284 21.72 20.63 -8.23
N VAL A 285 20.82 19.86 -8.84
CA VAL A 285 20.32 18.60 -8.27
C VAL A 285 21.40 17.53 -8.38
N ILE A 286 21.67 16.84 -7.28
CA ILE A 286 22.47 15.59 -7.28
C ILE A 286 21.51 14.43 -7.61
N ALA A 287 21.96 13.51 -8.46
CA ALA A 287 21.19 12.37 -8.96
C ALA A 287 21.42 11.11 -8.14
#